data_AF-A0A496XVW6-F1
#
_entry.id   AF-A0A496XVW6-F1
#
_cell.length_a   1.000
_cell.length_b   1.000
_cell.length_c   1.000
_cell.angle_alpha   90.00
_cell.angle_beta   90.00
_cell.angle_gamma   90.00
#
_symmetry.space_group_name_H-M   'P 1'
#
loop_
_entity.id
_entity.type
_entity.pdbx_description
1 polymer ?
#
loop_
_entity_poly.entity_id
_entity_poly.type
_entity_poly.pdbx_seq_one_letter_code
_entity_poly.pdbx_strand_id
1 'polypeptide(L)'
;MDNTIYEYQQIKSEKLKVHIQNTAKLQEYFKADFSCIKARHYCGIINYADENYFILPKITNDNNDKSNLDIFVYMLIYSHDINMSTRCEHELWSGNPLVGR
;
A
#
# COMPACT_ATOMS: atom_id res chain seq x y z
N MET A 1 -3.11 11.08 -3.90
CA MET A 1 -3.33 10.02 -2.91
C MET A 1 -2.57 10.49 -1.71
N ASP A 2 -3.26 11.09 -0.75
CA ASP A 2 -2.59 12.14 0.05
C ASP A 2 -1.92 11.56 1.32
N ASN A 3 -2.12 10.27 1.59
CA ASN A 3 -1.64 9.56 2.77
C ASN A 3 -0.77 8.35 2.43
N THR A 4 0.00 8.42 1.33
CA THR A 4 0.99 7.39 0.97
C THR A 4 2.29 7.59 1.75
N ILE A 5 2.77 6.52 2.37
CA ILE A 5 4.05 6.45 3.08
C ILE A 5 4.81 5.28 2.47
N TYR A 6 6.03 5.50 1.98
CA TYR A 6 6.83 4.39 1.46
C TYR A 6 7.57 3.66 2.59
N GLU A 7 7.86 2.37 2.40
CA GLU A 7 8.72 1.61 3.31
C GLU A 7 10.01 2.39 3.63
N TYR A 8 10.46 2.32 4.89
CA TYR A 8 11.58 3.08 5.46
C TYR A 8 11.45 4.62 5.44
N GLN A 9 10.39 5.18 4.87
CA GLN A 9 10.14 6.62 4.99
C GLN A 9 9.60 6.98 6.37
N GLN A 10 9.95 8.19 6.77
CA GLN A 10 9.42 8.78 7.98
C GLN A 10 7.94 9.15 7.80
N ILE A 11 7.14 8.79 8.80
CA ILE A 11 5.76 9.25 8.89
C ILE A 11 5.76 10.75 9.13
N LYS A 12 5.07 11.52 8.27
CA LYS A 12 4.99 12.98 8.40
C LYS A 12 3.78 13.45 9.22
N SER A 13 2.69 12.67 9.23
CA SER A 13 1.47 12.99 9.98
C SER A 13 1.70 12.81 11.48
N GLU A 14 1.67 13.91 12.25
CA GLU A 14 1.75 13.87 13.72
C GLU A 14 0.58 13.10 14.34
N LYS A 15 -0.62 13.25 13.77
CA LYS A 15 -1.82 12.50 14.18
C LYS A 15 -1.59 10.99 14.10
N LEU A 16 -1.01 10.52 12.99
CA LEU A 16 -0.69 9.10 12.83
C LEU A 16 0.47 8.66 13.75
N LYS A 17 1.50 9.50 13.95
CA LYS A 17 2.60 9.20 14.86
C LYS A 17 2.10 8.94 16.28
N VAL A 18 1.28 9.85 16.81
CA VAL A 18 0.70 9.74 18.16
C VAL A 18 -0.15 8.47 18.27
N HIS A 19 -0.94 8.15 17.24
CA HIS A 19 -1.74 6.93 17.22
C HIS A 19 -0.88 5.66 17.27
N ILE A 20 0.20 5.59 16.48
CA ILE A 20 1.14 4.46 16.47
C ILE A 20 1.84 4.32 17.83
N GLN A 21 2.28 5.44 18.42
CA GLN A 21 2.94 5.44 19.73
C GLN A 21 2.00 4.97 20.85
N ASN A 22 0.73 5.33 20.79
CA ASN A 22 -0.25 4.96 21.82
C ASN A 22 -0.87 3.56 21.61
N THR A 23 -0.64 2.93 20.46
CA THR A 23 -1.22 1.63 20.12
C THR A 23 -0.16 0.54 20.13
N ALA A 24 -0.05 -0.19 21.24
CA ALA A 24 0.99 -1.21 21.44
C ALA A 24 1.10 -2.22 20.28
N LYS A 25 -0.03 -2.68 19.74
CA LYS A 25 -0.06 -3.61 18.58
C LYS A 25 0.57 -3.02 17.32
N LEU A 26 0.49 -1.71 17.11
CA LEU A 26 1.09 -1.08 15.94
C LEU A 26 2.61 -0.96 16.07
N GLN A 27 3.13 -0.81 17.29
CA GLN A 27 4.56 -0.60 17.53
C GLN A 27 5.46 -1.75 16.98
N GLU A 28 4.91 -2.95 16.79
CA GLU A 28 5.62 -4.08 16.15
C GLU A 28 5.98 -3.82 14.67
N TYR A 29 5.14 -3.05 13.97
CA TYR A 29 5.29 -2.73 12.55
C TYR A 29 6.14 -1.47 12.30
N PHE A 30 6.42 -0.69 13.36
CA PHE A 30 7.14 0.56 13.29
C PHE A 30 8.45 0.53 14.09
N LYS A 31 9.39 1.38 13.71
CA LYS A 31 10.61 1.64 14.47
C LYS A 31 10.66 3.13 14.80
N ALA A 32 10.96 3.42 16.07
CA ALA A 32 11.36 4.74 16.49
C ALA A 32 12.88 4.89 16.33
N ASP A 33 13.34 5.95 15.67
CA ASP A 33 14.75 6.23 15.45
C ASP A 33 15.01 7.75 15.52
N PHE A 34 15.87 8.21 16.44
CA PHE A 34 16.21 9.62 16.67
C PHE A 34 15.04 10.61 16.45
N SER A 35 13.92 10.42 17.17
CA SER A 35 12.65 11.21 17.10
C SER A 35 11.75 11.01 15.86
N CYS A 36 12.12 10.12 14.94
CA CYS A 36 11.33 9.76 13.76
C CYS A 36 10.64 8.41 13.96
N ILE A 37 9.38 8.30 13.51
CA ILE A 37 8.71 7.01 13.35
C ILE A 37 8.77 6.62 11.89
N LYS A 38 9.24 5.40 11.62
CA LYS A 38 9.33 4.83 10.28
C LYS A 38 8.66 3.46 10.28
N ALA A 39 8.00 3.11 9.17
CA ALA A 39 7.60 1.73 8.94
C ALA A 39 8.86 0.85 8.88
N ARG A 40 8.79 -0.35 9.46
CA ARG A 40 9.82 -1.39 9.26
C ARG A 40 9.60 -2.03 7.87
N HIS A 41 9.94 -3.31 7.74
CA HIS A 41 9.75 -4.13 6.55
C HIS A 41 8.29 -4.53 6.29
N TYR A 42 7.33 -3.65 6.59
CA TYR A 42 5.92 -3.93 6.50
C TYR A 42 5.22 -2.93 5.59
N CYS A 43 4.36 -3.46 4.74
CA CYS A 43 3.44 -2.72 3.89
C CYS A 43 2.00 -3.05 4.32
N GLY A 44 1.07 -2.15 4.07
CA GLY A 44 -0.32 -2.35 4.47
C GLY A 44 -1.13 -1.07 4.51
N ILE A 45 -2.31 -1.14 5.13
CA ILE A 45 -3.26 -0.04 5.24
C ILE A 45 -3.57 0.19 6.71
N ILE A 46 -3.51 1.44 7.16
CA ILE A 46 -3.95 1.86 8.49
C ILE A 46 -5.17 2.77 8.32
N ASN A 47 -6.31 2.31 8.83
CA ASN A 47 -7.50 3.13 8.94
C ASN A 47 -7.52 3.81 10.31
N TYR A 48 -7.48 5.14 10.33
CA TYR A 48 -7.51 5.91 11.57
C TYR A 48 -8.19 7.26 11.38
N ALA A 49 -9.22 7.53 12.20
CA ALA A 49 -9.94 8.81 12.23
C ALA A 49 -10.36 9.28 10.84
N ASP A 50 -11.13 8.41 10.18
CA ASP A 50 -11.73 8.55 8.84
C ASP A 50 -10.73 8.74 7.68
N GLU A 51 -9.45 8.52 7.94
CA GLU A 51 -8.38 8.57 6.95
C GLU A 51 -7.77 7.19 6.75
N ASN A 52 -7.48 6.87 5.49
CA ASN A 52 -6.70 5.70 5.13
C ASN A 52 -5.26 6.12 4.87
N TYR A 53 -4.32 5.49 5.57
CA TYR A 53 -2.88 5.65 5.37
C TYR A 53 -2.33 4.40 4.71
N PHE A 54 -1.65 4.57 3.57
CA PHE A 54 -1.11 3.48 2.77
C PHE A 54 0.39 3.38 2.98
N ILE A 55 0.85 2.26 3.52
CA ILE A 55 2.27 1.94 3.63
C ILE A 55 2.63 1.05 2.45
N LEU A 56 3.29 1.64 1.44
CA LEU A 56 3.57 0.97 0.18
C LEU A 56 5.05 0.64 0.04
N PRO A 57 5.40 -0.47 -0.62
CA PRO A 57 6.77 -0.66 -1.07
C PRO A 57 7.09 0.40 -2.14
N LYS A 58 8.33 0.91 -2.15
CA LYS A 58 8.78 1.78 -3.23
C LYS A 58 9.32 0.91 -4.37
N ILE A 59 8.49 0.68 -5.39
CA ILE A 59 8.78 -0.23 -6.49
C ILE A 59 9.29 0.54 -7.72
N THR A 60 8.62 1.64 -8.06
CA THR A 60 9.00 2.49 -9.20
C THR A 60 9.70 3.76 -8.72
N ASN A 61 10.62 4.25 -9.55
CA ASN A 61 11.23 5.57 -9.35
C ASN A 61 10.31 6.71 -9.79
N ASP A 62 9.27 6.41 -10.56
CA ASP A 62 8.21 7.37 -10.85
C ASP A 62 7.50 7.71 -9.54
N ASN A 63 7.41 9.00 -9.22
CA ASN A 63 6.67 9.54 -8.07
C ASN A 63 5.13 9.38 -8.25
N ASN A 64 4.70 8.32 -8.92
CA ASN A 64 3.31 8.00 -9.17
C ASN A 64 2.84 6.97 -8.14
N ASP A 65 2.23 7.46 -7.06
CA ASP A 65 1.66 6.64 -6.00
C ASP A 65 0.67 5.60 -6.54
N LYS A 66 -0.07 5.93 -7.61
CA LYS A 66 -1.03 5.01 -8.24
C LYS A 66 -0.32 3.80 -8.82
N SER A 67 0.80 4.01 -9.53
CA SER A 67 1.59 2.90 -10.08
C SER A 67 2.14 1.98 -8.98
N ASN A 68 2.69 2.54 -7.91
CA ASN A 68 3.19 1.72 -6.79
C ASN A 68 2.07 0.95 -6.09
N LEU A 69 0.89 1.56 -5.92
CA LEU A 69 -0.27 0.89 -5.34
C LEU A 69 -0.78 -0.23 -6.25
N ASP A 70 -0.96 0.04 -7.54
CA ASP A 70 -1.48 -0.94 -8.51
C ASP A 70 -0.54 -2.16 -8.58
N ILE A 71 0.78 -1.94 -8.58
CA ILE A 71 1.77 -3.03 -8.54
C ILE A 71 1.70 -3.77 -7.20
N PHE A 72 1.59 -3.07 -6.07
CA PHE A 72 1.47 -3.72 -4.77
C PHE A 72 0.22 -4.60 -4.67
N VAL A 73 -0.92 -4.13 -5.17
CA VAL A 73 -2.16 -4.92 -5.25
C VAL A 73 -1.97 -6.14 -6.14
N TYR A 74 -1.37 -5.97 -7.33
CA TYR A 74 -1.04 -7.07 -8.23
C TYR A 74 -0.14 -8.12 -7.56
N MET A 75 0.88 -7.68 -6.80
CA MET A 75 1.75 -8.58 -6.05
C MET A 75 0.98 -9.42 -5.04
N LEU A 76 0.06 -8.81 -4.28
CA LEU A 76 -0.78 -9.53 -3.32
C LEU A 76 -1.68 -10.55 -4.00
N ILE A 77 -2.32 -10.17 -5.12
CA ILE A 77 -3.17 -11.06 -5.90
C ILE A 77 -2.38 -12.28 -6.37
N TYR A 78 -1.21 -12.04 -6.96
CA TYR A 78 -0.35 -13.08 -7.49
C TYR A 78 0.24 -13.98 -6.39
N SER A 79 0.74 -13.41 -5.29
CA SER A 79 1.43 -14.18 -4.25
C SER A 79 0.50 -15.04 -3.41
N HIS A 80 -0.76 -14.60 -3.24
CA HIS A 80 -1.76 -15.31 -2.45
C HIS A 80 -2.71 -16.14 -3.30
N ASP A 81 -2.45 -16.28 -4.61
CA ASP A 81 -3.32 -16.97 -5.57
C ASP A 81 -4.79 -16.51 -5.45
N ILE A 82 -4.98 -15.19 -5.26
CA ILE A 82 -6.30 -14.61 -5.08
C ILE A 82 -6.99 -14.61 -6.44
N ASN A 83 -7.97 -15.48 -6.57
CA ASN A 83 -8.80 -15.50 -7.76
C ASN A 83 -9.75 -14.28 -7.75
N MET A 84 -9.40 -13.24 -8.50
CA MET A 84 -10.24 -12.06 -8.69
C MET A 84 -11.45 -12.28 -9.63
N SER A 85 -11.81 -13.54 -9.92
CA SER A 85 -13.06 -13.89 -10.63
C SER A 85 -14.32 -13.65 -9.79
N THR A 86 -14.39 -12.55 -9.05
CA THR A 86 -15.67 -11.94 -8.73
C THR A 86 -16.31 -11.49 -10.05
N ARG A 87 -17.37 -12.19 -10.43
CA ARG A 87 -18.32 -11.84 -11.52
C ARG A 87 -18.60 -10.33 -11.58
N CYS A 88 -17.85 -9.63 -12.41
CA CYS A 88 -18.32 -8.53 -13.22
C CYS A 88 -17.94 -8.90 -14.66
N GLU A 89 -18.66 -9.87 -15.22
CA GLU A 89 -18.64 -10.15 -16.66
C GLU A 89 -19.33 -9.01 -17.42
N HIS A 90 -18.70 -7.83 -17.43
CA HIS A 90 -18.84 -6.87 -18.52
C HIS A 90 -17.74 -5.80 -18.39
N GLU A 91 -16.93 -5.67 -19.45
CA GLU A 91 -16.24 -4.42 -19.83
C GLU A 91 -14.87 -4.05 -19.24
N LEU A 92 -13.93 -4.96 -18.99
CA LEU A 92 -12.53 -4.51 -18.79
C LEU A 92 -11.44 -5.16 -19.62
N TRP A 93 -11.72 -6.19 -20.43
CA TRP A 93 -10.73 -6.75 -21.36
C TRP A 93 -11.33 -6.99 -22.75
N SER A 94 -11.81 -5.94 -23.41
CA SER A 94 -11.98 -5.91 -24.88
C SER A 94 -10.68 -5.44 -25.56
N GLY A 95 -9.55 -6.03 -25.17
CA GLY A 95 -8.27 -5.90 -25.85
C GLY A 95 -8.04 -7.14 -26.71
N ASN A 96 -8.41 -7.05 -27.99
CA ASN A 96 -8.22 -8.09 -29.00
C ASN A 96 -6.83 -8.76 -28.94
N PRO A 97 -6.73 -10.10 -28.82
CA PRO A 97 -5.60 -10.81 -29.37
C PRO A 97 -5.83 -10.91 -30.88
N LEU A 98 -5.31 -9.94 -31.63
CA LEU A 98 -5.26 -10.06 -33.08
C LEU A 98 -4.31 -11.20 -33.46
N VAL A 99 -4.95 -12.27 -33.92
CA VAL A 99 -4.61 -13.09 -35.10
C VAL A 99 -3.41 -14.02 -34.97
N GLY A 100 -3.72 -15.28 -34.65
CA GLY A 100 -2.98 -16.44 -35.10
C GLY A 100 -3.91 -17.41 -35.81
N ARG A 101 -3.99 -17.31 -37.14
CA ARG A 101 -4.12 -18.38 -38.15
C ARG A 101 -4.44 -17.78 -39.52
#